data_AF-A0A838TJ02-F1
#
_entry.id   AF-A0A838TJ02-F1
#
_cell.length_a   1.000
_cell.length_b   1.000
_cell.length_c   1.000
_cell.angle_alpha   90.00
_cell.angle_beta   90.00
_cell.angle_gamma   90.00
#
_symmetry.space_group_name_H-M   'P 1'
#
loop_
_entity.id
_entity.type
_entity.pdbx_description
1 polymer ?
#
loop_
_entity_poly.entity_id
_entity_poly.type
_entity_poly.pdbx_seq_one_letter_code
_entity_poly.pdbx_strand_id
1 'polypeptide(L)'
;MNSNTDGDYVNRLFSDAESDLSIKLEALFANHAAKECLQSGATIKAAVAALDEITSATIAEALRGIAAVTKHAGRKRKGLLASLDQRITKHDSKAEEVVRMRIEGIGLGSDFKHARSLIDQAFAKHHAMVSDFAEGWTAPSDKLWHERYPVLWGIALAAIGAALGVLGTNLVSGG
;
A
#
# COMPACT_ATOMS: atom_id res chain seq x y z
N MET A 1 -13.56 26.50 10.87
CA MET A 1 -14.19 25.66 9.84
C MET A 1 -13.62 24.25 9.95
N ASN A 2 -14.48 23.32 10.40
CA ASN A 2 -14.51 21.90 10.02
C ASN A 2 -13.35 20.96 10.39
N SER A 3 -13.05 20.80 11.68
CA SER A 3 -12.28 19.64 12.17
C SER A 3 -13.10 18.34 12.27
N ASN A 4 -14.45 18.42 12.24
CA ASN A 4 -15.33 17.25 12.32
C ASN A 4 -15.48 16.51 10.98
N THR A 5 -15.38 17.18 9.84
CA THR A 5 -15.58 16.54 8.52
C THR A 5 -14.38 15.72 8.05
N ASP A 6 -13.15 16.09 8.42
CA ASP A 6 -11.94 15.42 7.93
C ASP A 6 -11.78 14.02 8.57
N GLY A 7 -12.10 13.89 9.86
CA GLY A 7 -12.12 12.61 10.56
C GLY A 7 -13.24 11.69 10.10
N ASP A 8 -14.40 12.25 9.74
CA ASP A 8 -15.54 11.50 9.22
C ASP A 8 -15.29 11.01 7.80
N TYR A 9 -14.62 11.81 6.96
CA TYR A 9 -14.24 11.42 5.60
C TYR A 9 -13.33 10.20 5.58
N VAL A 10 -12.22 10.25 6.34
CA VAL A 10 -11.28 9.12 6.38
C VAL A 10 -11.94 7.88 6.99
N ASN A 11 -12.88 8.03 7.93
CA ASN A 11 -13.64 6.89 8.47
C ASN A 11 -14.51 6.23 7.39
N ARG A 12 -15.21 7.03 6.58
CA ARG A 12 -16.00 6.51 5.47
C ARG A 12 -15.11 5.82 4.45
N LEU A 13 -13.99 6.44 4.09
CA LEU A 13 -13.03 5.86 3.15
C LEU A 13 -12.60 4.43 3.53
N PHE A 14 -12.21 4.22 4.80
CA PHE A 14 -11.85 2.88 5.27
C PHE A 14 -13.05 1.94 5.43
N SER A 15 -14.23 2.46 5.79
CA SER A 15 -15.47 1.67 5.81
C SER A 15 -15.87 1.18 4.41
N ASP A 16 -15.71 2.03 3.40
CA ASP A 16 -15.99 1.70 2.00
C ASP A 16 -14.97 0.67 1.52
N ALA A 17 -13.69 0.83 1.88
CA ALA A 17 -12.63 -0.14 1.62
C ALA A 17 -12.90 -1.52 2.24
N GLU A 18 -13.47 -1.60 3.45
CA GLU A 18 -13.91 -2.86 4.08
C GLU A 18 -15.00 -3.55 3.25
N SER A 19 -15.95 -2.78 2.71
CA SER A 19 -17.03 -3.29 1.84
C SER A 19 -16.48 -3.78 0.51
N ASP A 20 -15.63 -2.97 -0.14
CA ASP A 20 -14.99 -3.30 -1.41
C ASP A 20 -14.13 -4.56 -1.31
N LEU A 21 -13.39 -4.71 -0.21
CA LEU A 21 -12.60 -5.91 0.06
C LEU A 21 -13.50 -7.14 0.15
N SER A 22 -14.60 -7.05 0.88
CA SER A 22 -15.54 -8.16 1.03
C SER A 22 -16.14 -8.59 -0.31
N ILE A 23 -16.56 -7.62 -1.14
CA ILE A 23 -17.11 -7.87 -2.48
C ILE A 23 -16.05 -8.49 -3.40
N LYS A 24 -14.83 -7.94 -3.40
CA LYS A 24 -13.74 -8.43 -4.25
C LYS A 24 -13.32 -9.84 -3.87
N LEU A 25 -13.23 -10.15 -2.58
CA LEU A 25 -12.95 -11.50 -2.10
C LEU A 25 -14.08 -12.47 -2.48
N GLU A 26 -15.34 -12.07 -2.35
CA GLU A 26 -16.46 -12.93 -2.77
C GLU A 26 -16.39 -13.28 -4.26
N ALA A 27 -16.16 -12.28 -5.11
CA ALA A 27 -15.98 -12.50 -6.55
C ALA A 27 -14.76 -13.38 -6.87
N LEU A 28 -13.63 -13.15 -6.18
CA LEU A 28 -12.39 -13.92 -6.36
C LEU A 28 -12.60 -15.40 -6.01
N PHE A 29 -13.21 -15.66 -4.86
CA PHE A 29 -13.46 -17.02 -4.39
C PHE A 29 -14.50 -17.73 -5.27
N ALA A 30 -15.56 -17.04 -5.69
CA ALA A 30 -16.53 -17.61 -6.64
C ALA A 30 -15.86 -18.00 -7.97
N ASN A 31 -14.98 -17.15 -8.51
CA ASN A 31 -14.24 -17.43 -9.74
C ASN A 31 -13.27 -18.62 -9.58
N HIS A 32 -12.55 -18.69 -8.45
CA HIS A 32 -11.62 -19.78 -8.18
C HIS A 32 -12.34 -21.10 -7.88
N ALA A 33 -13.53 -21.06 -7.29
CA ALA A 33 -14.41 -22.21 -7.14
C ALA A 33 -14.86 -22.75 -8.50
N ALA A 34 -15.30 -21.86 -9.40
CA ALA A 34 -15.70 -22.24 -10.76
C ALA A 34 -14.55 -22.83 -11.61
N LYS A 35 -13.30 -22.52 -11.26
CA LYS A 35 -12.08 -23.04 -11.90
C LYS A 35 -11.47 -24.24 -11.18
N GLU A 36 -12.15 -24.77 -10.15
CA GLU A 36 -11.69 -25.90 -9.33
C GLU A 36 -10.32 -25.67 -8.66
N CYS A 37 -9.95 -24.41 -8.42
CA CYS A 37 -8.67 -24.02 -7.81
C CYS A 37 -8.83 -23.29 -6.47
N LEU A 38 -10.02 -23.36 -5.86
CA LEU A 38 -10.37 -22.66 -4.63
C LEU A 38 -9.37 -22.91 -3.49
N GLN A 39 -8.97 -24.17 -3.31
CA GLN A 39 -8.06 -24.59 -2.24
C GLN A 39 -6.57 -24.46 -2.60
N SER A 40 -6.23 -23.62 -3.57
CA SER A 40 -4.84 -23.41 -3.97
C SER A 40 -4.17 -22.28 -3.19
N GLY A 41 -2.85 -22.37 -3.03
CA GLY A 41 -2.03 -21.25 -2.54
C GLY A 41 -2.11 -20.00 -3.44
N ALA A 42 -2.53 -20.15 -4.70
CA ALA A 42 -2.80 -19.02 -5.59
C ALA A 42 -4.03 -18.22 -5.13
N THR A 43 -5.09 -18.87 -4.64
CA THR A 43 -6.25 -18.21 -4.05
C THR A 43 -5.85 -17.40 -2.82
N ILE A 44 -5.03 -17.96 -1.93
CA ILE A 44 -4.52 -17.26 -0.75
C ILE A 44 -3.74 -16.01 -1.16
N LYS A 45 -2.79 -16.17 -2.09
CA LYS A 45 -1.99 -15.04 -2.59
C LYS A 45 -2.87 -13.96 -3.21
N ALA A 46 -3.86 -14.34 -4.00
CA ALA A 46 -4.76 -13.40 -4.65
C ALA A 46 -5.68 -12.68 -3.64
N ALA A 47 -6.11 -13.36 -2.57
CA ALA A 47 -6.86 -12.75 -1.47
C ALA A 47 -6.03 -11.70 -0.72
N VAL A 48 -4.78 -12.01 -0.39
CA VAL A 48 -3.86 -11.05 0.24
C VAL A 48 -3.52 -9.89 -0.70
N ALA A 49 -3.33 -10.16 -2.00
CA ALA A 49 -3.11 -9.12 -2.99
C ALA A 49 -4.31 -8.16 -3.10
N ALA A 50 -5.55 -8.68 -3.04
CA ALA A 50 -6.76 -7.85 -3.02
C ALA A 50 -6.81 -6.93 -1.78
N LEU A 51 -6.40 -7.43 -0.62
CA LEU A 51 -6.28 -6.65 0.61
C LEU A 51 -5.24 -5.52 0.46
N ASP A 52 -4.03 -5.85 -0.02
CA ASP A 52 -2.93 -4.87 -0.21
C ASP A 52 -3.36 -3.79 -1.21
N GLU A 53 -3.95 -4.18 -2.33
CA GLU A 53 -4.38 -3.25 -3.38
C GLU A 53 -5.42 -2.24 -2.88
N ILE A 54 -6.50 -2.73 -2.26
CA ILE A 54 -7.60 -1.87 -1.77
C ILE A 54 -7.10 -0.94 -0.66
N THR A 55 -6.36 -1.50 0.30
CA THR A 55 -5.88 -0.73 1.45
C THR A 55 -4.83 0.29 1.01
N SER A 56 -3.89 -0.07 0.13
CA SER A 56 -2.91 0.86 -0.44
C SER A 56 -3.59 2.01 -1.20
N ALA A 57 -4.61 1.73 -2.01
CA ALA A 57 -5.36 2.76 -2.74
C ALA A 57 -6.07 3.74 -1.78
N THR A 58 -6.68 3.18 -0.74
CA THR A 58 -7.36 3.92 0.34
C THR A 58 -6.37 4.83 1.09
N ILE A 59 -5.21 4.31 1.47
CA ILE A 59 -4.15 5.10 2.12
C ILE A 59 -3.68 6.23 1.20
N ALA A 60 -3.43 5.94 -0.08
CA ALA A 60 -3.00 6.95 -1.04
C ALA A 60 -4.05 8.07 -1.22
N GLU A 61 -5.33 7.75 -1.17
CA GLU A 61 -6.40 8.74 -1.19
C GLU A 61 -6.46 9.57 0.09
N ALA A 62 -6.35 8.95 1.27
CA ALA A 62 -6.29 9.65 2.53
C ALA A 62 -5.09 10.61 2.60
N LEU A 63 -3.91 10.18 2.13
CA LEU A 63 -2.71 11.00 2.05
C LEU A 63 -2.88 12.19 1.10
N ARG A 64 -3.53 11.99 -0.06
CA ARG A 64 -3.89 13.08 -0.98
C ARG A 64 -4.81 14.10 -0.30
N GLY A 65 -5.82 13.64 0.44
CA GLY A 65 -6.69 14.50 1.24
C GLY A 65 -5.90 15.32 2.28
N ILE A 66 -4.99 14.68 3.01
CA ILE A 66 -4.11 15.37 3.98
C ILE A 66 -3.23 16.41 3.29
N ALA A 67 -2.64 16.09 2.14
CA ALA A 67 -1.82 17.02 1.38
C ALA A 67 -2.60 18.27 0.96
N ALA A 68 -3.85 18.10 0.51
CA ALA A 68 -4.70 19.21 0.08
C ALA A 68 -5.02 20.21 1.22
N VAL A 69 -5.10 19.74 2.47
CA VAL A 69 -5.45 20.58 3.63
C VAL A 69 -4.25 20.97 4.51
N THR A 70 -3.03 20.54 4.14
CA THR A 70 -1.79 20.87 4.83
C THR A 70 -0.71 21.36 3.88
N LYS A 71 -0.41 22.66 3.94
CA LYS A 71 0.60 23.30 3.08
C LYS A 71 2.05 22.94 3.45
N HIS A 72 2.32 22.61 4.71
CA HIS A 72 3.66 22.36 5.23
C HIS A 72 3.69 21.21 6.26
N ALA A 73 4.90 20.69 6.52
CA ALA A 73 5.20 19.65 7.53
C ALA A 73 5.09 20.15 8.99
N GLY A 74 4.01 20.86 9.31
CA GLY A 74 3.74 21.41 10.64
C GLY A 74 2.98 20.46 11.57
N ARG A 75 2.68 20.95 12.78
CA ARG A 75 1.99 20.20 13.85
C ARG A 75 0.65 19.59 13.39
N LYS A 76 -0.13 20.32 12.58
CA LYS A 76 -1.40 19.84 12.01
C LYS A 76 -1.20 18.59 11.16
N ARG A 77 -0.22 18.60 10.24
CA ARG A 77 0.08 17.45 9.37
C ARG A 77 0.53 16.25 10.18
N LYS A 78 1.40 16.45 11.18
CA LYS A 78 1.82 15.37 12.08
C LYS A 78 0.63 14.74 12.83
N GLY A 79 -0.29 15.56 13.33
CA GLY A 79 -1.51 15.08 13.99
C GLY A 79 -2.43 14.29 13.06
N LEU A 80 -2.63 14.75 11.83
CA LEU A 80 -3.43 14.04 10.82
C LEU A 80 -2.80 12.71 10.41
N LEU A 81 -1.48 12.67 10.21
CA LEU A 81 -0.76 11.44 9.88
C LEU A 81 -0.79 10.43 11.03
N ALA A 82 -0.63 10.87 12.27
CA ALA A 82 -0.78 10.00 13.43
C ALA A 82 -2.20 9.43 13.56
N SER A 83 -3.23 10.23 13.25
CA SER A 83 -4.61 9.74 13.24
C SER A 83 -4.87 8.75 12.09
N LEU A 84 -4.28 8.99 10.91
CA LEU A 84 -4.33 8.07 9.78
C LEU A 84 -3.66 6.74 10.13
N ASP A 85 -2.48 6.79 10.74
CA ASP A 85 -1.72 5.59 11.15
C ASP A 85 -2.53 4.70 12.10
N GLN A 86 -3.17 5.29 13.12
CA GLN A 86 -4.07 4.57 14.02
C GLN A 86 -5.27 3.94 13.30
N ARG A 87 -5.77 4.57 12.24
CA ARG A 87 -6.89 4.06 11.44
C ARG A 87 -6.45 2.91 10.55
N ILE A 88 -5.26 3.00 9.98
CA ILE A 88 -4.63 1.90 9.22
C ILE A 88 -4.50 0.68 10.13
N THR A 89 -3.97 0.81 11.34
CA THR A 89 -3.87 -0.34 12.27
C THR A 89 -5.23 -1.00 12.55
N LYS A 90 -6.28 -0.19 12.75
CA LYS A 90 -7.64 -0.72 12.99
C LYS A 90 -8.22 -1.41 11.74
N HIS A 91 -8.03 -0.79 10.58
CA HIS A 91 -8.48 -1.32 9.30
C HIS A 91 -7.74 -2.62 8.98
N ASP A 92 -6.42 -2.65 9.08
CA ASP A 92 -5.58 -3.81 8.84
C ASP A 92 -6.03 -5.00 9.71
N SER A 93 -6.28 -4.78 11.00
CA SER A 93 -6.81 -5.83 11.87
C SER A 93 -8.17 -6.39 11.42
N LYS A 94 -9.07 -5.54 10.90
CA LYS A 94 -10.36 -6.00 10.39
C LYS A 94 -10.25 -6.65 9.02
N ALA A 95 -9.43 -6.11 8.14
CA ALA A 95 -9.17 -6.65 6.81
C ALA A 95 -8.53 -8.05 6.93
N GLU A 96 -7.63 -8.23 7.89
CA GLU A 96 -7.11 -9.55 8.26
C GLU A 96 -8.24 -10.52 8.63
N GLU A 97 -9.16 -10.09 9.51
CA GLU A 97 -10.30 -10.90 9.94
C GLU A 97 -11.14 -11.36 8.75
N VAL A 98 -11.47 -10.45 7.85
CA VAL A 98 -12.25 -10.74 6.64
C VAL A 98 -11.52 -11.77 5.77
N VAL A 99 -10.23 -11.59 5.53
CA VAL A 99 -9.43 -12.56 4.75
C VAL A 99 -9.37 -13.91 5.46
N ARG A 100 -9.14 -13.93 6.78
CA ARG A 100 -9.08 -15.14 7.59
C ARG A 100 -10.37 -15.94 7.54
N MET A 101 -11.51 -15.29 7.81
CA MET A 101 -12.82 -15.93 7.74
C MET A 101 -13.11 -16.55 6.36
N ARG A 102 -12.68 -15.87 5.27
CA ARG A 102 -12.86 -16.40 3.91
C ARG A 102 -11.96 -17.61 3.64
N ILE A 103 -10.70 -17.58 4.08
CA ILE A 103 -9.76 -18.71 3.94
C ILE A 103 -10.21 -19.92 4.79
N GLU A 104 -10.67 -19.69 6.02
CA GLU A 104 -11.21 -20.72 6.89
C GLU A 104 -12.49 -21.33 6.31
N GLY A 105 -13.37 -20.51 5.73
CA GLY A 105 -14.62 -20.94 5.09
C GLY A 105 -14.43 -21.91 3.91
N ILE A 106 -13.24 -21.96 3.31
CA ILE A 106 -12.90 -22.91 2.23
C ILE A 106 -12.06 -24.11 2.71
N GLY A 107 -11.87 -24.27 4.02
CA GLY A 107 -11.15 -25.39 4.62
C GLY A 107 -9.62 -25.24 4.63
N LEU A 108 -9.08 -24.05 4.34
CA LEU A 108 -7.63 -23.77 4.33
C LEU A 108 -7.12 -23.10 5.61
N GLY A 109 -7.82 -23.27 6.74
CA GLY A 109 -7.46 -22.63 8.01
C GLY A 109 -6.03 -22.96 8.50
N SER A 110 -5.54 -24.18 8.27
CA SER A 110 -4.15 -24.57 8.59
C SER A 110 -3.10 -23.83 7.75
N ASP A 111 -3.47 -23.45 6.52
CA ASP A 111 -2.59 -22.80 5.56
C ASP A 111 -2.60 -21.27 5.71
N PHE A 112 -3.43 -20.75 6.62
CA PHE A 112 -3.45 -19.34 6.98
C PHE A 112 -2.08 -18.84 7.45
N LYS A 113 -1.24 -19.72 8.01
CA LYS A 113 0.15 -19.37 8.38
C LYS A 113 0.95 -18.82 7.18
N HIS A 114 0.72 -19.31 5.98
CA HIS A 114 1.36 -18.79 4.76
C HIS A 114 0.76 -17.45 4.33
N ALA A 115 -0.55 -17.27 4.50
CA ALA A 115 -1.21 -15.98 4.29
C ALA A 115 -0.66 -14.92 5.26
N ARG A 116 -0.43 -15.30 6.52
CA ARG A 116 0.00 -14.41 7.58
C ARG A 116 1.29 -13.66 7.25
N SER A 117 2.30 -14.36 6.74
CA SER A 117 3.56 -13.73 6.36
C SER A 117 3.40 -12.69 5.24
N LEU A 118 2.48 -12.92 4.29
CA LEU A 118 2.18 -11.98 3.22
C LEU A 118 1.36 -10.79 3.73
N ILE A 119 0.43 -11.03 4.67
CA ILE A 119 -0.36 -9.99 5.33
C ILE A 119 0.55 -9.07 6.15
N ASP A 120 1.46 -9.62 6.95
CA ASP A 120 2.40 -8.83 7.74
C ASP A 120 3.30 -7.95 6.84
N GLN A 121 3.70 -8.44 5.66
CA GLN A 121 4.42 -7.64 4.65
C GLN A 121 3.56 -6.50 4.08
N ALA A 122 2.28 -6.76 3.78
CA ALA A 122 1.35 -5.74 3.31
C ALA A 122 1.14 -4.65 4.38
N PHE A 123 0.96 -5.04 5.64
CA PHE A 123 0.80 -4.09 6.76
C PHE A 123 2.05 -3.23 6.97
N ALA A 124 3.24 -3.85 6.92
CA ALA A 124 4.49 -3.10 6.98
C ALA A 124 4.58 -2.06 5.85
N LYS A 125 4.16 -2.43 4.64
CA LYS A 125 4.10 -1.52 3.48
C LYS A 125 3.06 -0.41 3.68
N HIS A 126 1.87 -0.71 4.20
CA HIS A 126 0.83 0.30 4.49
C HIS A 126 1.35 1.39 5.44
N HIS A 127 2.02 0.98 6.52
CA HIS A 127 2.62 1.91 7.48
C HIS A 127 3.83 2.66 6.88
N ALA A 128 4.64 1.99 6.04
CA ALA A 128 5.73 2.64 5.32
C ALA A 128 5.22 3.78 4.42
N MET A 129 4.08 3.62 3.74
CA MET A 129 3.50 4.70 2.92
C MET A 129 3.24 5.98 3.72
N VAL A 130 2.80 5.86 4.98
CA VAL A 130 2.59 7.01 5.87
C VAL A 130 3.93 7.62 6.30
N SER A 131 4.90 6.79 6.65
CA SER A 131 6.26 7.23 7.02
C SER A 131 6.95 7.97 5.87
N ASP A 132 6.96 7.39 4.68
CA ASP A 132 7.52 7.96 3.47
C ASP A 132 6.89 9.31 3.15
N PHE A 133 5.58 9.40 3.30
CA PHE A 133 4.87 10.67 3.13
C PHE A 133 5.26 11.69 4.20
N ALA A 134 5.39 11.28 5.47
CA ALA A 134 5.78 12.14 6.58
C ALA A 134 7.18 12.73 6.40
N GLU A 135 8.14 11.92 5.96
CA GLU A 135 9.52 12.30 5.61
C GLU A 135 9.60 13.14 4.33
N GLY A 136 8.51 13.13 3.56
CA GLY A 136 8.34 13.96 2.38
C GLY A 136 8.56 13.21 1.07
N TRP A 137 9.09 12.00 1.05
CA TRP A 137 9.43 11.26 -0.18
C TRP A 137 8.33 11.28 -1.23
N THR A 138 7.10 11.09 -0.79
CA THR A 138 5.90 11.04 -1.64
C THR A 138 4.97 12.25 -1.46
N ALA A 139 5.35 13.20 -0.61
CA ALA A 139 4.55 14.41 -0.37
C ALA A 139 4.67 15.40 -1.53
N PRO A 140 3.55 16.00 -1.99
CA PRO A 140 3.58 17.10 -2.95
C PRO A 140 4.49 18.23 -2.43
N SER A 141 5.41 18.68 -3.26
CA SER A 141 6.39 19.71 -2.93
C SER A 141 6.61 20.62 -4.12
N ASP A 142 6.81 21.90 -3.84
CA ASP A 142 7.14 22.93 -4.83
C ASP A 142 8.54 22.72 -5.45
N LYS A 143 9.36 21.82 -4.87
CA LYS A 143 10.72 21.51 -5.32
C LYS A 143 10.77 20.20 -6.10
N LEU A 144 11.57 20.16 -7.16
CA LEU A 144 11.77 18.95 -7.97
C LEU A 144 12.53 17.88 -7.17
N TRP A 145 12.29 16.59 -7.44
CA TRP A 145 12.83 15.48 -6.63
C TRP A 145 14.36 15.51 -6.47
N HIS A 146 15.08 15.88 -7.52
CA HIS A 146 16.54 16.01 -7.49
C HIS A 146 17.04 17.17 -6.62
N GLU A 147 16.23 18.20 -6.42
CA GLU A 147 16.53 19.32 -5.49
C GLU A 147 16.27 18.92 -4.03
N ARG A 148 15.37 17.94 -3.83
CA ARG A 148 15.00 17.43 -2.50
C ARG A 148 15.97 16.37 -1.99
N TYR A 149 16.49 15.54 -2.90
CA TYR A 149 17.40 14.44 -2.59
C TYR A 149 18.63 14.47 -3.50
N PRO A 150 19.47 15.51 -3.44
CA PRO A 150 20.55 15.73 -4.40
C PRO A 150 21.59 14.60 -4.40
N VAL A 151 21.88 14.02 -3.24
CA VAL A 151 22.82 12.90 -3.10
C VAL A 151 22.29 11.63 -3.78
N LEU A 152 21.01 11.31 -3.57
CA LEU A 152 20.39 10.13 -4.17
C LEU A 152 20.18 10.27 -5.67
N TRP A 153 19.89 11.49 -6.13
CA TRP A 153 19.89 11.81 -7.55
C TRP A 153 21.27 11.60 -8.18
N GLY A 154 22.33 12.04 -7.49
CA GLY A 154 23.71 11.77 -7.91
C GLY A 154 24.02 10.27 -8.02
N ILE A 155 23.56 9.46 -7.06
CA ILE A 155 23.71 8.00 -7.10
C ILE A 155 22.91 7.38 -8.25
N ALA A 156 21.67 7.82 -8.48
CA ALA A 156 20.85 7.34 -9.59
C ALA A 156 21.48 7.66 -10.96
N LEU A 157 22.00 8.89 -11.14
CA LEU A 157 22.73 9.28 -12.34
C LEU A 157 24.02 8.47 -12.53
N ALA A 158 24.76 8.21 -11.45
CA ALA A 158 25.96 7.38 -11.50
C ALA A 158 25.63 5.92 -11.89
N ALA A 159 24.55 5.36 -11.37
CA ALA A 159 24.09 4.02 -11.72
C ALA A 159 23.64 3.92 -13.18
N ILE A 160 22.88 4.90 -13.69
CA ILE A 160 22.49 4.99 -15.10
C ILE A 160 23.73 5.13 -15.99
N GLY A 161 24.67 6.01 -15.62
CA GLY A 161 25.93 6.19 -16.35
C GLY A 161 26.78 4.91 -16.39
N ALA A 162 26.87 4.18 -15.28
CA ALA A 162 27.57 2.89 -15.22
C ALA A 162 26.88 1.83 -16.10
N ALA A 163 25.55 1.74 -16.07
CA ALA A 163 24.78 0.79 -16.89
C ALA A 163 24.96 1.07 -18.41
N LEU A 164 24.92 2.34 -18.81
CA LEU A 164 25.19 2.75 -20.20
C LEU A 164 26.64 2.52 -20.61
N GLY A 165 27.59 2.74 -19.70
CA GLY A 165 29.01 2.45 -19.93
C GLY A 165 29.27 0.96 -20.22
N VAL A 166 28.66 0.07 -19.43
CA VAL A 166 28.77 -1.39 -19.61
C VAL A 166 28.12 -1.85 -20.93
N LEU A 167 26.98 -1.29 -21.31
CA LEU A 167 26.33 -1.55 -22.61
C LEU A 167 27.16 -1.03 -23.79
N GLY A 168 27.77 0.15 -23.66
CA GLY A 168 28.65 0.73 -24.68
C GLY A 168 29.93 -0.08 -24.90
N THR A 169 30.54 -0.59 -23.82
CA THR A 169 31.74 -1.44 -23.94
C THR A 169 31.45 -2.80 -24.57
N ASN A 170 30.27 -3.38 -24.33
CA ASN A 170 29.87 -4.66 -24.92
C ASN A 170 29.53 -4.56 -26.43
N LEU A 171 29.20 -3.36 -26.92
CA LEU A 171 28.99 -3.11 -28.35
C LEU A 171 30.30 -2.89 -29.12
N VAL A 172 31.38 -2.46 -28.45
CA VAL A 172 32.68 -2.19 -29.07
C VAL A 172 33.60 -3.43 -29.07
N SER A 173 33.41 -4.38 -28.14
CA SER A 173 34.22 -5.61 -28.04
C SER A 173 33.65 -6.81 -28.83
N GLY A 174 32.52 -6.66 -29.53
CA GLY A 174 31.87 -7.69 -30.34
C GLY A 174 31.93 -7.47 -31.86
N GLY A 175 32.79 -6.54 -32.33
CA GLY A 175 33.00 -6.24 -33.75
C GLY A 175 34.33 -6.77 -34.28
#